data_AF-A0A2V8FXE3-F1
#
_entry.id   AF-A0A2V8FXE3-F1
#
_cell.length_a   1.000
_cell.length_b   1.000
_cell.length_c   1.000
_cell.angle_alpha   90.00
_cell.angle_beta   90.00
_cell.angle_gamma   90.00
#
_symmetry.space_group_name_H-M   'P 1'
#
loop_
_entity.id
_entity.type
_entity.pdbx_description
1 polymer ?
#
loop_
_entity_poly.entity_id
_entity_poly.type
_entity_poly.pdbx_seq_one_letter_code
_entity_poly.pdbx_strand_id
1 'polypeptide(L)' 'MSDTHVVVLAAGKGTRMKSLEPKVVHRALGVPLIEHVLRAADPLRPQTTVVILGH' A
#
# COMPACT_ATOMS: atom_id res chain seq x y z
N MET A 1 -22.54 -7.00 -9.15
CA MET A 1 -21.11 -6.66 -8.97
C MET A 1 -21.04 -5.47 -8.03
N SER A 2 -20.13 -5.49 -7.05
CA SER A 2 -19.97 -4.37 -6.11
C SER A 2 -19.30 -3.19 -6.80
N ASP A 3 -19.83 -1.98 -6.59
CA ASP A 3 -19.25 -0.72 -7.10
C ASP A 3 -18.21 -0.18 -6.11
N THR A 4 -17.21 -1.01 -5.82
CA THR A 4 -16.21 -0.72 -4.80
C THR A 4 -14.90 -0.36 -5.46
N HIS A 5 -14.36 0.81 -5.10
CA HIS A 5 -13.01 1.24 -5.46
C HIS A 5 -12.16 1.33 -4.20
N VAL A 6 -10.87 0.97 -4.31
CA VAL A 6 -9.90 1.04 -3.23
C VAL A 6 -8.86 2.08 -3.57
N VAL A 7 -8.55 2.96 -2.62
CA VAL A 7 -7.48 3.96 -2.73
C VAL A 7 -6.51 3.78 -1.57
N VAL A 8 -5.25 3.45 -1.88
CA VAL A 8 -4.19 3.25 -0.89
C VAL A 8 -3.27 4.46 -0.87
N LEU A 9 -3.24 5.17 0.28
CA LEU A 9 -2.37 6.33 0.49
C LEU A 9 -0.95 5.88 0.87
N ALA A 10 -0.06 5.85 -0.12
CA ALA A 10 1.32 5.37 0.01
C ALA A 10 2.38 6.49 -0.15
N ALA A 11 1.96 7.76 -0.24
CA ALA A 11 2.80 8.92 -0.54
C ALA A 11 3.65 9.47 0.64
N GLY A 12 3.65 8.81 1.80
CA GLY A 12 4.32 9.31 3.00
C GLY A 12 5.82 9.01 3.04
N LYS A 13 6.66 10.04 3.23
CA LYS A 13 8.13 9.96 3.32
C LYS A 13 8.69 8.95 4.34
N GLY A 14 7.97 8.67 5.43
CA GLY A 14 8.48 7.75 6.47
C GLY A 14 9.66 8.30 7.28
N THR A 15 9.66 9.60 7.63
CA THR A 15 10.80 10.30 8.28
C THR A 15 11.35 9.66 9.57
N ARG A 16 10.51 8.96 10.34
CA ARG A 16 10.92 8.27 11.59
C ARG A 16 11.58 6.91 11.34
N MET A 17 11.51 6.38 10.12
CA MET A 17 12.09 5.08 9.74
C MET A 17 13.61 5.13 9.66
N LYS A 18 14.22 6.34 9.55
CA LYS A 18 15.67 6.55 9.39
C LYS A 18 16.26 5.70 8.26
N SER A 19 15.55 5.60 7.15
CA SER A 19 15.90 4.82 5.96
C SER A 19 15.79 5.69 4.71
N LEU A 20 16.60 5.39 3.70
CA LEU A 20 16.47 5.98 2.36
C LEU A 20 15.32 5.34 1.57
N GLU A 21 14.90 4.14 1.96
CA GLU A 21 13.79 3.45 1.33
C GLU A 21 12.44 4.05 1.78
N PRO A 22 11.44 4.17 0.88
CA PRO A 22 10.08 4.54 1.27
C PRO A 22 9.51 3.58 2.31
N LYS A 23 8.67 4.09 3.22
CA LYS A 23 8.05 3.26 4.27
C LYS A 23 7.34 2.03 3.70
N VAL A 24 6.67 2.19 2.56
CA VAL A 24 5.77 1.18 1.99
C VAL A 24 6.49 -0.04 1.39
N VAL A 25 7.79 0.08 1.07
CA VAL A 25 8.59 -1.04 0.53
C VAL A 25 9.39 -1.78 1.60
N HIS A 26 9.43 -1.26 2.84
CA HIS A 26 10.01 -2.00 3.96
C HIS A 26 9.28 -3.32 4.14
N ARG A 27 10.01 -4.36 4.56
CA ARG A 27 9.48 -5.73 4.61
C ARG A 27 9.05 -6.11 6.02
N ALA A 28 7.88 -6.73 6.13
CA ALA A 28 7.42 -7.45 7.30
C ALA A 28 7.19 -8.91 6.91
N LEU A 29 7.82 -9.85 7.63
CA LEU A 29 7.81 -11.28 7.29
C LEU A 29 8.26 -11.55 5.85
N GLY A 30 9.29 -10.83 5.39
CA GLY A 30 9.83 -10.95 4.04
C GLY A 30 8.97 -10.31 2.93
N VAL A 31 7.80 -9.76 3.24
CA VAL A 31 6.86 -9.17 2.27
C VAL A 31 6.79 -7.64 2.45
N PRO A 32 6.85 -6.83 1.38
CA PRO A 32 6.70 -5.38 1.46
C PRO A 32 5.39 -4.97 2.17
N LEU A 33 5.44 -3.92 2.99
CA LEU A 33 4.27 -3.44 3.75
C LEU A 33 3.07 -3.12 2.85
N ILE A 34 3.30 -2.55 1.65
CA ILE A 34 2.22 -2.27 0.69
C ILE A 34 1.52 -3.54 0.20
N GLU A 35 2.26 -4.64 0.04
CA GLU A 35 1.70 -5.88 -0.47
C GLU A 35 0.73 -6.51 0.53
N HIS A 36 0.98 -6.38 1.83
CA HIS A 36 0.02 -6.78 2.86
C HIS A 36 -1.31 -6.03 2.72
N VAL A 37 -1.28 -4.73 2.40
CA VAL A 37 -2.49 -3.92 2.19
C VAL A 37 -3.23 -4.36 0.93
N LEU A 38 -2.50 -4.59 -0.17
CA LEU A 38 -3.10 -5.03 -1.43
C LEU A 38 -3.75 -6.40 -1.30
N ARG A 39 -3.07 -7.35 -0.63
CA ARG A 39 -3.62 -8.69 -0.34
C ARG A 39 -4.85 -8.65 0.55
N ALA A 40 -4.90 -7.73 1.52
CA ALA A 40 -6.07 -7.55 2.38
C ALA A 40 -7.27 -6.95 1.63
N ALA A 41 -7.02 -6.13 0.60
CA ALA A 41 -8.06 -5.52 -0.22
C ALA A 41 -8.58 -6.45 -1.34
N ASP A 42 -7.78 -7.42 -1.79
CA ASP A 42 -8.10 -8.31 -2.91
C ASP A 42 -9.45 -9.06 -2.77
N PRO A 43 -9.84 -9.60 -1.59
CA PRO A 43 -11.12 -10.29 -1.44
C PRO A 43 -12.35 -9.41 -1.70
N LEU A 44 -12.22 -8.08 -1.60
CA LEU A 44 -13.31 -7.14 -1.91
C LEU A 44 -13.65 -7.12 -3.40
N ARG A 45 -12.77 -7.66 -4.25
CA ARG A 45 -12.87 -7.62 -5.72
C ARG A 45 -13.22 -6.21 -6.21
N PRO A 46 -12.42 -5.19 -5.86
CA PRO A 46 -12.72 -3.82 -6.24
C PRO A 46 -12.64 -3.68 -7.76
N GLN A 47 -13.49 -2.81 -8.33
CA GLN A 47 -13.40 -2.46 -9.74
C GLN A 47 -12.09 -1.74 -10.07
N THR A 48 -11.52 -1.04 -9.10
CA THR A 48 -10.25 -0.33 -9.25
C THR A 48 -9.51 -0.27 -7.94
N THR A 49 -8.20 -0.49 -8.01
CA THR A 49 -7.27 -0.24 -6.90
C THR A 49 -6.28 0.82 -7.35
N VAL A 50 -6.30 1.98 -6.69
CA VAL A 50 -5.39 3.09 -6.95
C VAL A 50 -4.40 3.20 -5.80
N VAL A 51 -3.11 3.29 -6.11
CA VAL A 51 -2.06 3.54 -5.11
C VAL A 51 -1.52 4.95 -5.35
N ILE A 52 -1.69 5.82 -4.37
CA ILE A 52 -1.19 7.19 -4.43
C ILE A 52 0.24 7.20 -3.91
N LEU A 53 1.18 7.45 -4.81
CA LEU A 53 2.60 7.62 -4.52
C LEU A 53 2.97 9.10 -4.38
N GLY A 54 4.14 9.36 -3.81
CA GLY A 54 4.63 10.71 -3.54
C GLY A 54 6.11 10.71 -3.15
N HIS A 55 6.45 11.58 -2.20
CA HIS A 55 7.79 12.04 -1.78
C HIS A 55 8.98 11.09 -2.07
#